data_AF-A0A935SY95-F1
#
_entry.id   AF-A0A935SY95-F1
#
_cell.length_a   1.000
_cell.length_b   1.000
_cell.length_c   1.000
_cell.angle_alpha   90.00
_cell.angle_beta   90.00
_cell.angle_gamma   90.00
#
_symmetry.space_group_name_H-M   'P 1'
#
loop_
_entity.id
_entity.type
_entity.pdbx_description
1 polymer ?
#
loop_
_entity_poly.entity_id
_entity_poly.type
_entity_poly.pdbx_seq_one_letter_code
_entity_poly.pdbx_strand_id
1 'polypeptide(L)'
;MKDSPRAQTHAAPLSAFWRAIDDLWLVRGLRKLLFFHLRARFGTPGTGPEGETGRFSGFRPDYFESNLHQLITATRTAGARPLLVTLPHSLRRELGPMDLIEPPRQYPYFHGGNALGDFVDLIDRYNEAIRRVAKAEAVPVADLAARFDRMTRKEVYFLDTMHPNRRGNDLIAEVLERTLREQGMLERSTGTAGVGREE
;
A
#
# COMPACT_ATOMS: atom_id res chain seq x y z
N MET A 1 -7.41 1.50 6.16
CA MET A 1 -7.70 0.05 6.07
C MET A 1 -9.03 -0.21 6.77
N LYS A 2 -10.01 -0.82 6.09
CA LYS A 2 -11.38 -0.93 6.62
C LYS A 2 -11.52 -2.02 7.69
N ASP A 3 -10.68 -3.05 7.62
CA ASP A 3 -10.75 -4.22 8.49
C ASP A 3 -9.71 -4.16 9.60
N SER A 4 -10.04 -4.76 10.74
CA SER A 4 -9.13 -4.81 11.89
C SER A 4 -7.90 -5.65 11.55
N PRO A 5 -6.66 -5.19 11.85
CA PRO A 5 -5.45 -6.01 11.74
C PRO A 5 -5.58 -7.37 12.47
N ARG A 6 -6.34 -7.42 13.57
CA ARG A 6 -6.61 -8.67 14.30
C ARG A 6 -7.43 -9.70 13.51
N ALA A 7 -8.22 -9.26 12.53
CA ALA A 7 -8.97 -10.14 11.65
C ALA A 7 -8.09 -10.73 10.52
N GLN A 8 -6.88 -10.19 10.33
CA GLN A 8 -5.97 -10.51 9.23
C GLN A 8 -4.82 -11.45 9.61
N THR A 9 -4.71 -11.87 10.87
CA THR A 9 -3.73 -12.87 11.31
C THR A 9 -4.45 -14.19 11.62
N HIS A 10 -3.99 -15.30 11.04
CA HIS A 10 -4.58 -16.63 11.26
C HIS A 10 -4.40 -17.12 12.71
N ALA A 11 -3.36 -16.65 13.38
CA ALA A 11 -2.99 -17.06 14.74
C ALA A 11 -3.83 -16.44 15.86
N ALA A 12 -4.71 -15.46 15.58
CA ALA A 12 -5.50 -14.81 16.63
C ALA A 12 -6.75 -15.64 17.00
N PRO A 13 -6.95 -16.03 18.27
CA PRO A 13 -8.22 -16.61 18.70
C PRO A 13 -9.34 -15.62 18.37
N LEU A 14 -10.45 -16.13 17.83
CA LEU A 14 -11.62 -15.35 17.39
C LEU A 14 -11.47 -14.57 16.07
N SER A 15 -10.42 -14.78 15.26
CA SER A 15 -10.27 -14.07 13.97
C SER A 15 -11.50 -14.21 13.04
N ALA A 16 -12.14 -15.38 13.00
CA ALA A 16 -13.36 -15.63 12.25
C ALA A 16 -14.58 -14.84 12.78
N PHE A 17 -14.70 -14.73 14.10
CA PHE A 17 -15.76 -13.95 14.73
C PHE A 17 -15.58 -12.45 14.45
N TRP A 18 -14.35 -11.93 14.52
CA TRP A 18 -14.07 -10.54 14.17
C TRP A 18 -14.37 -10.21 12.71
N ARG A 19 -14.12 -11.15 11.79
CA ARG A 19 -14.54 -10.99 10.38
C ARG A 19 -16.05 -10.91 10.23
N ALA A 20 -16.79 -11.79 10.91
CA ALA A 20 -18.25 -11.76 10.89
C ALA A 20 -18.79 -10.42 11.42
N ILE A 21 -18.17 -9.85 12.47
CA ILE A 21 -18.50 -8.50 12.96
C ILE A 21 -18.17 -7.42 11.93
N ASP A 22 -17.00 -7.49 11.29
CA ASP A 22 -16.56 -6.50 10.27
C ASP A 22 -17.49 -6.48 9.04
N ASP A 23 -18.16 -7.59 8.75
CA ASP A 23 -19.13 -7.72 7.66
C ASP A 23 -20.53 -7.20 7.97
N LEU A 24 -20.83 -6.91 9.24
CA LEU A 24 -22.10 -6.31 9.62
C LEU A 24 -22.22 -4.88 9.06
N TRP A 25 -23.27 -4.63 8.29
CA TRP A 25 -23.58 -3.31 7.73
C TRP A 25 -23.68 -2.21 8.79
N LEU A 26 -24.19 -2.54 9.98
CA LEU A 26 -24.26 -1.63 11.12
C LEU A 26 -22.86 -1.19 11.59
N VAL A 27 -21.91 -2.12 11.66
CA VAL A 27 -20.53 -1.84 12.04
C VAL A 27 -19.86 -0.95 10.99
N ARG A 28 -20.10 -1.23 9.70
CA ARG A 28 -19.61 -0.41 8.58
C ARG A 28 -20.20 1.01 8.61
N GLY A 29 -21.51 1.13 8.89
CA GLY A 29 -22.22 2.40 9.03
C GLY A 29 -21.70 3.22 10.21
N LEU A 30 -21.56 2.59 11.39
CA LEU A 30 -21.02 3.22 12.58
C LEU A 30 -19.58 3.73 12.37
N ARG A 31 -18.73 2.92 11.72
CA ARG A 31 -17.35 3.36 11.35
C ARG A 31 -17.36 4.59 10.46
N LYS A 32 -18.23 4.65 9.45
CA LYS A 32 -18.36 5.84 8.59
C LYS A 32 -18.82 7.05 9.38
N LEU A 33 -19.80 6.89 10.27
CA LEU A 33 -20.31 7.99 11.10
C LEU A 33 -19.23 8.53 12.03
N LEU A 34 -18.50 7.64 12.71
CA LEU A 34 -17.33 8.00 13.52
C LEU A 34 -16.26 8.73 12.68
N PHE A 35 -15.97 8.21 11.48
CA PHE A 35 -14.95 8.76 10.60
C PHE A 35 -15.29 10.14 10.03
N PHE A 36 -16.53 10.37 9.61
CA PHE A 36 -16.90 11.65 8.99
C PHE A 36 -17.27 12.73 10.01
N HIS A 37 -17.93 12.36 11.12
CA HIS A 37 -18.51 13.34 12.03
C HIS A 37 -17.78 13.50 13.35
N LEU A 38 -17.08 12.47 13.83
CA LEU A 38 -16.38 12.52 15.12
C LEU A 38 -14.87 12.71 14.96
N ARG A 39 -14.29 12.36 13.79
CA ARG A 39 -12.85 12.54 13.47
C ARG A 39 -12.33 13.93 13.74
N ALA A 40 -13.03 14.99 13.32
CA ALA A 40 -12.57 16.37 13.49
C ALA A 40 -12.36 16.74 14.97
N ARG A 41 -12.92 15.96 15.90
CA ARG A 41 -12.82 16.16 17.35
C ARG A 41 -11.72 15.32 18.03
N PHE A 42 -11.09 14.37 17.33
CA PHE A 42 -10.12 13.43 17.93
C PHE A 42 -8.64 13.86 17.81
N GLY A 43 -8.37 15.14 17.52
CA GLY A 43 -7.02 15.72 17.58
C GLY A 43 -6.09 15.33 16.43
N THR A 44 -4.89 15.91 16.44
CA THR A 44 -3.82 15.64 15.46
C THR A 44 -3.22 14.24 15.64
N PRO A 45 -2.75 13.58 14.56
CA PRO A 45 -2.01 12.33 14.68
C PRO A 45 -0.79 12.45 15.61
N GLY A 46 -0.57 11.43 16.42
CA GLY A 46 0.66 11.26 17.21
C GLY A 46 1.86 11.05 16.28
N THR A 47 2.93 11.79 16.55
CA THR A 47 4.19 11.79 15.81
C THR A 47 5.36 11.56 16.76
N GLY A 48 6.53 11.22 16.21
CA GLY A 48 7.71 10.88 17.01
C GLY A 48 7.44 9.70 17.97
N PRO A 49 7.98 9.73 19.21
CA PRO A 49 7.85 8.62 20.16
C PRO A 49 6.40 8.23 20.48
N GLU A 50 5.47 9.19 20.49
CA GLU A 50 4.04 8.93 20.73
C GLU A 50 3.35 8.26 19.54
N GLY A 51 3.94 8.39 18.35
CA GLY A 51 3.49 7.75 17.12
C GLY A 51 4.04 6.34 16.89
N GLU A 52 4.98 5.88 17.73
CA GLU A 52 5.71 4.61 17.58
C GLU A 52 5.45 3.68 18.76
N THR A 53 4.22 3.18 18.87
CA THR A 53 3.86 2.27 19.98
C THR A 53 4.37 0.84 19.77
N GLY A 54 4.86 0.54 18.57
CA GLY A 54 5.33 -0.80 18.18
C GLY A 54 4.19 -1.79 17.97
N ARG A 55 2.95 -1.30 17.83
CA ARG A 55 1.73 -2.13 17.74
C ARG A 55 1.77 -3.15 16.60
N PHE A 56 2.46 -2.82 15.51
CA PHE A 56 2.57 -3.67 14.32
C PHE A 56 3.96 -4.24 14.10
N SER A 57 4.86 -4.09 15.07
CA SER A 57 6.22 -4.64 15.00
C SER A 57 6.25 -6.16 14.79
N GLY A 58 5.26 -6.91 15.29
CA GLY A 58 5.14 -8.36 15.05
C GLY A 58 4.03 -8.76 14.08
N PHE A 59 3.35 -7.80 13.44
CA PHE A 59 2.16 -8.08 12.65
C PHE A 59 2.51 -8.78 11.34
N ARG A 60 1.80 -9.89 11.05
CA ARG A 60 1.85 -10.57 9.76
C ARG A 60 0.46 -10.59 9.11
N PRO A 61 0.32 -10.10 7.87
CA PRO A 61 -0.97 -10.06 7.18
C PRO A 61 -1.20 -11.39 6.44
N ASP A 62 -1.41 -12.48 7.18
CA ASP A 62 -1.45 -13.83 6.61
C ASP A 62 -2.55 -14.01 5.55
N TYR A 63 -3.73 -13.40 5.75
CA TYR A 63 -4.82 -13.44 4.76
C TYR A 63 -4.44 -12.74 3.45
N PHE A 64 -3.71 -11.63 3.55
CA PHE A 64 -3.21 -10.91 2.39
C PHE A 64 -2.16 -11.74 1.66
N GLU A 65 -1.24 -12.41 2.37
CA GLU A 65 -0.29 -13.34 1.76
C GLU A 65 -1.02 -14.48 1.03
N SER A 66 -1.99 -15.13 1.69
CA SER A 66 -2.80 -16.19 1.06
C SER A 66 -3.51 -15.69 -0.20
N ASN A 67 -4.06 -14.47 -0.16
CA ASN A 67 -4.72 -13.88 -1.33
C ASN A 67 -3.73 -13.60 -2.48
N LEU A 68 -2.51 -13.15 -2.19
CA LEU A 68 -1.48 -12.96 -3.21
C LEU A 68 -1.11 -14.29 -3.90
N HIS A 69 -0.95 -15.38 -3.15
CA HIS A 69 -0.72 -16.70 -3.75
C HIS A 69 -1.86 -17.13 -4.69
N GLN A 70 -3.12 -16.88 -4.30
CA GLN A 70 -4.29 -17.17 -5.13
C GLN A 70 -4.31 -16.31 -6.40
N LEU A 71 -4.02 -15.01 -6.30
CA LEU A 71 -3.94 -14.11 -7.46
C LEU A 71 -2.84 -14.54 -8.44
N ILE A 72 -1.65 -14.86 -7.94
CA ILE A 72 -0.53 -15.36 -8.77
C ILE A 72 -0.93 -16.63 -9.51
N THR A 73 -1.54 -17.59 -8.80
CA THR A 73 -2.01 -18.84 -9.39
C THR A 73 -3.04 -18.58 -10.48
N ALA A 74 -4.05 -17.74 -10.21
CA ALA A 74 -5.07 -17.40 -11.17
C ALA A 74 -4.50 -16.70 -12.41
N THR A 75 -3.57 -15.75 -12.25
CA THR A 75 -2.90 -15.07 -13.36
C THR A 75 -2.14 -16.06 -14.26
N ARG A 76 -1.38 -17.00 -13.66
CA ARG A 76 -0.66 -18.03 -14.41
C ARG A 76 -1.58 -18.99 -15.14
N THR A 77 -2.65 -19.44 -14.49
CA THR A 77 -3.67 -20.32 -15.10
C THR A 77 -4.33 -19.66 -16.31
N ALA A 78 -4.50 -18.33 -16.26
CA ALA A 78 -5.00 -17.56 -17.40
C ALA A 78 -3.96 -17.35 -18.53
N GLY A 79 -2.77 -17.93 -18.43
CA GLY A 79 -1.69 -17.79 -19.41
C GLY A 79 -0.94 -16.45 -19.33
N ALA A 80 -1.19 -15.64 -18.30
CA ALA A 80 -0.53 -14.36 -18.09
C ALA A 80 0.68 -14.48 -17.16
N ARG A 81 1.59 -13.50 -17.24
CA ARG A 81 2.76 -13.41 -16.37
C ARG A 81 2.51 -12.42 -15.24
N PRO A 82 2.53 -12.84 -13.97
CA PRO A 82 2.33 -11.92 -12.85
C PRO A 82 3.56 -11.03 -12.61
N LEU A 83 3.30 -9.80 -12.17
CA LEU A 83 4.27 -8.86 -11.61
C LEU A 83 3.65 -8.31 -10.33
N LEU A 84 4.36 -8.39 -9.20
CA LEU A 84 3.90 -7.77 -7.96
C LEU A 84 4.46 -6.36 -7.82
N VAL A 85 3.73 -5.50 -7.12
CA VAL A 85 4.09 -4.09 -6.93
C VAL A 85 3.91 -3.74 -5.46
N THR A 86 4.94 -3.20 -4.82
CA THR A 86 4.85 -2.71 -3.43
C THR A 86 4.12 -1.36 -3.39
N LEU A 87 3.46 -1.05 -2.28
CA LEU A 87 2.72 0.20 -2.08
C LEU A 87 3.67 1.33 -1.61
N PRO A 88 3.89 2.39 -2.42
CA PRO A 88 4.63 3.56 -1.96
C PRO A 88 3.73 4.49 -1.13
N HIS A 89 4.34 5.33 -0.29
CA HIS A 89 3.65 6.34 0.51
C HIS A 89 4.52 7.57 0.76
N SER A 90 3.90 8.69 1.13
CA SER A 90 4.61 9.96 1.38
C SER A 90 5.17 10.12 2.79
N LEU A 91 4.77 9.24 3.71
CA LEU A 91 5.11 9.32 5.15
C LEU A 91 6.57 8.98 5.46
N ARG A 92 7.15 9.64 6.47
CA ARG A 92 8.43 9.30 7.10
C ARG A 92 8.23 9.02 8.58
N ARG A 93 9.17 8.31 9.21
CA ARG A 93 9.13 8.06 10.65
C ARG A 93 9.44 9.32 11.44
N GLU A 94 10.36 10.13 10.92
CA GLU A 94 10.87 11.35 11.56
C GLU A 94 9.96 12.57 11.36
N LEU A 95 8.68 12.38 11.03
CA LEU A 95 7.74 13.50 10.88
C LEU A 95 7.51 14.14 12.25
N GLY A 96 7.67 15.46 12.31
CA GLY A 96 7.31 16.28 13.47
C GLY A 96 5.89 16.84 13.35
N PRO A 97 5.36 17.43 14.44
CA PRO A 97 4.04 18.06 14.44
C PRO A 97 3.87 19.14 13.35
N MET A 98 4.93 19.89 13.04
CA MET A 98 4.90 20.93 12.01
C MET A 98 4.74 20.35 10.59
N ASP A 99 5.25 19.15 10.32
CA ASP A 99 5.08 18.48 9.03
C ASP A 99 3.63 18.00 8.79
N LEU A 100 2.79 18.00 9.84
CA LEU A 100 1.37 17.69 9.74
C LEU A 100 0.53 18.89 9.29
N ILE A 101 1.05 20.11 9.44
CA ILE A 101 0.32 21.36 9.22
C ILE A 101 0.48 21.83 7.76
N GLU A 102 1.66 21.66 7.16
CA GLU A 102 1.93 22.14 5.79
C GLU A 102 2.67 21.12 4.90
N PRO A 103 2.13 20.76 3.70
CA PRO A 103 0.76 21.03 3.26
C PRO A 103 -0.26 20.23 4.11
N PRO A 104 -1.52 20.67 4.24
CA PRO A 104 -2.55 19.93 4.97
C PRO A 104 -2.78 18.57 4.31
N ARG A 105 -2.27 17.50 4.94
CA ARG A 105 -2.42 16.14 4.42
C ARG A 105 -3.59 15.43 5.08
N GLN A 106 -4.36 14.72 4.25
CA GLN A 106 -5.33 13.76 4.77
C GLN A 106 -4.60 12.52 5.26
N TYR A 107 -4.43 12.43 6.57
CA TYR A 107 -3.92 11.22 7.22
C TYR A 107 -5.03 10.17 7.35
N PRO A 108 -4.77 8.92 6.92
CA PRO A 108 -5.78 7.88 6.98
C PRO A 108 -6.00 7.49 8.44
N TYR A 109 -7.27 7.43 8.84
CA TYR A 109 -7.63 6.78 10.09
C TYR A 109 -7.62 5.27 9.85
N PHE A 110 -6.98 4.52 10.73
CA PHE A 110 -7.00 3.06 10.69
C PHE A 110 -7.32 2.52 12.09
N HIS A 111 -7.84 1.30 12.12
CA HIS A 111 -8.13 0.59 13.35
C HIS A 111 -6.84 0.32 14.11
N GLY A 112 -6.53 1.17 15.08
CA GLY A 112 -5.39 0.97 15.96
C GLY A 112 -4.74 2.23 16.53
N GLY A 113 -5.16 3.41 16.09
CA GLY A 113 -4.75 4.66 16.70
C GLY A 113 -4.51 5.75 15.67
N ASN A 114 -4.33 6.97 16.17
CA ASN A 114 -3.91 8.13 15.41
C ASN A 114 -2.37 8.21 15.35
N ALA A 115 -1.66 7.08 15.48
CA ALA A 115 -0.21 7.01 15.62
C ALA A 115 0.45 6.77 14.26
N LEU A 116 1.25 7.72 13.79
CA LEU A 116 1.75 7.71 12.42
C LEU A 116 2.87 6.70 12.17
N GLY A 117 3.75 6.50 13.16
CA GLY A 117 4.83 5.50 13.09
C GLY A 117 4.27 4.08 13.01
N ASP A 118 3.26 3.76 13.81
CA ASP A 118 2.54 2.49 13.71
C ASP A 118 1.89 2.29 12.33
N PHE A 119 1.41 3.37 11.68
CA PHE A 119 0.87 3.26 10.33
C PHE A 119 1.95 2.96 9.29
N VAL A 120 3.12 3.57 9.44
CA VAL A 120 4.30 3.26 8.61
C VAL A 120 4.71 1.80 8.81
N ASP A 121 4.83 1.34 10.06
CA ASP A 121 5.10 -0.07 10.38
C ASP A 121 4.09 -1.00 9.70
N LEU A 122 2.80 -0.65 9.73
CA LEU A 122 1.76 -1.44 9.08
C LEU A 122 2.00 -1.54 7.57
N ILE A 123 2.26 -0.43 6.88
CA ILE A 123 2.56 -0.42 5.45
C ILE A 123 3.81 -1.27 5.16
N ASP A 124 4.85 -1.12 5.98
CA ASP A 124 6.09 -1.89 5.87
C ASP A 124 5.81 -3.40 5.96
N ARG A 125 4.95 -3.84 6.89
CA ARG A 125 4.57 -5.26 7.03
C ARG A 125 3.83 -5.81 5.79
N TYR A 126 2.99 -5.02 5.14
CA TYR A 126 2.37 -5.44 3.87
C TYR A 126 3.39 -5.49 2.72
N ASN A 127 4.28 -4.50 2.62
CA ASN A 127 5.31 -4.48 1.59
C ASN A 127 6.31 -5.64 1.75
N GLU A 128 6.69 -5.97 2.98
CA GLU A 128 7.48 -7.17 3.26
C GLU A 128 6.74 -8.47 2.87
N ALA A 129 5.43 -8.56 3.13
CA ALA A 129 4.61 -9.69 2.70
C ALA A 129 4.63 -9.85 1.17
N ILE A 130 4.47 -8.75 0.42
CA ILE A 130 4.60 -8.73 -1.05
C ILE A 130 5.95 -9.30 -1.48
N ARG A 131 7.05 -8.81 -0.91
CA ARG A 131 8.41 -9.27 -1.24
C ARG A 131 8.63 -10.74 -0.90
N ARG A 132 8.13 -11.22 0.25
CA ARG A 132 8.22 -12.62 0.66
C ARG A 132 7.49 -13.54 -0.32
N VAL A 133 6.23 -13.23 -0.63
CA VAL A 133 5.41 -14.02 -1.57
C VAL A 133 6.06 -14.02 -2.95
N ALA A 134 6.51 -12.86 -3.43
CA ALA A 134 7.18 -12.75 -4.72
C ALA A 134 8.43 -13.64 -4.80
N LYS A 135 9.26 -13.65 -3.76
CA LYS A 135 10.43 -14.53 -3.67
C LYS A 135 10.04 -16.01 -3.67
N ALA A 136 9.05 -16.40 -2.87
CA ALA A 136 8.60 -17.78 -2.76
C ALA A 136 8.02 -18.31 -4.09
N GLU A 137 7.32 -17.45 -4.81
CA GLU A 137 6.66 -17.77 -6.07
C GLU A 137 7.54 -17.52 -7.30
N ALA A 138 8.77 -17.02 -7.14
CA ALA A 138 9.62 -16.57 -8.25
C ALA A 138 8.90 -15.57 -9.19
N VAL A 139 8.17 -14.63 -8.61
CA VAL A 139 7.46 -13.55 -9.32
C VAL A 139 8.29 -12.26 -9.21
N PRO A 140 8.49 -11.50 -10.31
CA PRO A 140 9.21 -10.24 -10.24
C PRO A 140 8.44 -9.20 -9.41
N VAL A 141 9.20 -8.24 -8.84
CA VAL A 141 8.64 -7.14 -8.03
C VAL A 141 9.07 -5.80 -8.62
N ALA A 142 8.11 -4.94 -8.92
CA ALA A 142 8.35 -3.51 -9.06
C ALA A 142 8.32 -2.85 -7.66
N ASP A 143 9.49 -2.70 -7.04
CA ASP A 143 9.62 -2.21 -5.65
C ASP A 143 9.54 -0.68 -5.58
N LEU A 144 8.33 -0.15 -5.75
CA LEU A 144 8.03 1.27 -5.62
C LEU A 144 8.35 1.78 -4.20
N ALA A 145 8.07 1.02 -3.15
CA ALA A 145 8.32 1.44 -1.78
C ALA A 145 9.80 1.76 -1.57
N ALA A 146 10.69 0.83 -1.92
CA ALA A 146 12.13 1.05 -1.84
C ALA A 146 12.61 2.20 -2.76
N ARG A 147 11.97 2.39 -3.92
CA ARG A 147 12.32 3.51 -4.82
C ARG A 147 12.02 4.86 -4.20
N PHE A 148 10.85 5.02 -3.59
CA PHE A 148 10.41 6.27 -2.95
C PHE A 148 11.15 6.51 -1.62
N ASP A 149 11.45 5.47 -0.85
CA ASP A 149 12.14 5.61 0.44
C ASP A 149 13.57 6.13 0.32
N ARG A 150 14.22 5.90 -0.83
CA ARG A 150 15.54 6.47 -1.14
C ARG A 150 15.50 7.97 -1.44
N MET A 151 14.33 8.60 -1.49
CA MET A 151 14.19 10.02 -1.84
C MET A 151 14.06 10.91 -0.61
N THR A 152 14.95 11.92 -0.52
CA THR A 152 14.95 12.93 0.55
C THR A 152 13.70 13.81 0.59
N ARG A 153 12.96 13.92 -0.52
CA ARG A 153 11.72 14.71 -0.62
C ARG A 153 10.57 13.93 -1.28
N LYS A 154 10.41 12.65 -0.93
CA LYS A 154 9.37 11.77 -1.50
C LYS A 154 7.94 12.34 -1.41
N GLU A 155 7.66 13.19 -0.43
CA GLU A 155 6.35 13.82 -0.25
C GLU A 155 5.89 14.68 -1.42
N VAL A 156 6.80 15.30 -2.18
CA VAL A 156 6.45 16.17 -3.31
C VAL A 156 5.86 15.41 -4.49
N TYR A 157 5.86 14.08 -4.44
CA TYR A 157 5.31 13.19 -5.46
C TYR A 157 3.90 12.72 -5.13
N PHE A 158 3.30 13.17 -4.02
CA PHE A 158 1.97 12.75 -3.60
C PHE A 158 1.03 13.94 -3.43
N LEU A 159 -0.27 13.69 -3.61
CA LEU A 159 -1.35 14.60 -3.26
C LEU A 159 -1.70 14.53 -1.77
N ASP A 160 -1.55 13.33 -1.19
CA ASP A 160 -1.77 13.08 0.23
C ASP A 160 -0.78 12.02 0.76
N THR A 161 -1.21 11.21 1.73
CA THR A 161 -0.38 10.16 2.31
C THR A 161 -0.10 8.99 1.37
N MET A 162 -0.99 8.70 0.42
CA MET A 162 -0.97 7.47 -0.38
C MET A 162 -1.13 7.71 -1.88
N HIS A 163 -1.80 8.78 -2.30
CA HIS A 163 -2.14 9.02 -3.70
C HIS A 163 -1.03 9.81 -4.42
N PRO A 164 -0.36 9.25 -5.43
CA PRO A 164 0.66 9.95 -6.19
C PRO A 164 0.05 11.10 -7.02
N ASN A 165 0.76 12.22 -7.10
CA ASN A 165 0.44 13.30 -8.05
C ASN A 165 1.00 12.96 -9.45
N ARG A 166 0.92 13.88 -10.41
CA ARG A 166 1.44 13.63 -11.77
C ARG A 166 2.91 13.17 -11.77
N ARG A 167 3.79 13.88 -11.06
CA ARG A 167 5.22 13.52 -10.96
C ARG A 167 5.40 12.14 -10.32
N GLY A 168 4.58 11.82 -9.32
CA GLY A 168 4.58 10.50 -8.68
C GLY A 168 4.18 9.39 -9.64
N ASN A 169 3.13 9.61 -10.44
CA ASN A 169 2.69 8.66 -11.46
C ASN A 169 3.74 8.50 -12.58
N ASP A 170 4.38 9.59 -13.02
CA ASP A 170 5.46 9.52 -14.01
C ASP A 170 6.61 8.63 -13.51
N LEU A 171 7.02 8.78 -12.25
CA LEU A 171 8.04 7.93 -11.62
C LEU A 171 7.58 6.47 -11.47
N ILE A 172 6.32 6.23 -11.11
CA ILE A 172 5.77 4.87 -11.02
C ILE A 172 5.80 4.20 -12.40
N ALA A 173 5.40 4.92 -13.44
CA ALA A 173 5.43 4.44 -14.81
C ALA A 173 6.87 4.07 -15.24
N GLU A 174 7.86 4.92 -14.93
CA GLU A 174 9.27 4.65 -15.19
C GLU A 174 9.73 3.32 -14.53
N VAL A 175 9.41 3.12 -13.25
CA VAL A 175 9.79 1.91 -12.52
C VAL A 175 9.11 0.68 -13.11
N LEU A 176 7.81 0.77 -13.41
CA LEU A 176 7.05 -0.33 -14.01
C LEU A 176 7.58 -0.68 -15.40
N GLU A 177 7.77 0.31 -16.27
CA GLU A 177 8.29 0.10 -17.62
C GLU A 177 9.66 -0.57 -17.57
N ARG A 178 10.59 -0.05 -16.77
CA ARG A 178 11.92 -0.66 -16.61
C ARG A 178 11.81 -2.11 -16.13
N THR A 179 11.01 -2.37 -15.10
CA THR A 179 10.84 -3.72 -14.54
C THR A 179 10.27 -4.66 -15.60
N LEU A 180 9.22 -4.24 -16.32
CA LEU A 180 8.63 -5.05 -17.39
C LEU A 180 9.62 -5.31 -18.53
N ARG A 181 10.47 -4.35 -18.91
CA ARG A 181 11.53 -4.55 -19.91
C ARG A 181 12.58 -5.55 -19.44
N GLU A 182 13.09 -5.39 -18.21
CA GLU A 182 14.10 -6.29 -17.62
C GLU A 182 13.59 -7.74 -17.53
N GLN A 183 12.29 -7.91 -17.30
CA GLN A 183 11.64 -9.23 -17.26
C GLN A 183 11.24 -9.74 -18.65
N GLY A 184 11.50 -9.01 -19.74
CA GLY A 184 11.06 -9.38 -21.09
C GLY A 184 9.55 -9.50 -21.21
N MET A 185 8.79 -8.68 -20.46
CA MET A 185 7.32 -8.61 -20.49
C MET A 185 6.80 -7.49 -21.41
N LEU A 186 7.67 -6.57 -21.82
CA LEU A 186 7.38 -5.61 -22.88
C LEU A 186 8.10 -6.06 -24.15
N GLU A 187 7.35 -6.62 -25.09
CA GLU A 187 7.85 -6.73 -26.45
C GLU A 187 8.03 -5.32 -27.02
N ARG A 188 9.15 -5.06 -27.70
CA ARG A 188 9.18 -3.92 -28.61
C ARG A 188 8.22 -4.31 -29.73
N SER A 189 7.15 -3.53 -29.92
CA SER A 189 6.36 -3.64 -31.16
C SER A 189 7.30 -3.34 -32.33
N THR A 190 7.87 -4.40 -32.91
CA THR A 190 8.60 -4.34 -34.17
C THR A 190 7.58 -4.47 -35.29
N GLY A 191 6.76 -3.45 -35.52
CA GLY A 191 5.79 -3.52 -36.62
C GLY A 191 4.64 -2.54 -36.57
N THR A 192 4.91 -1.27 -36.88
CA THR A 192 3.98 -0.39 -37.64
C THR A 192 4.73 0.86 -38.11
N ALA A 193 5.86 0.65 -38.79
CA ALA A 193 6.51 1.68 -39.61
C ALA A 193 6.47 1.18 -41.05
N GLY A 194 5.38 1.51 -41.75
CA GLY A 194 5.21 1.19 -43.16
C GLY A 194 3.78 0.77 -43.46
N VAL A 195 2.92 1.73 -43.78
CA VAL A 195 2.19 1.86 -45.05
C VAL A 195 1.51 3.24 -44.99
N GLY A 196 1.76 4.07 -46.00
CA GLY A 196 1.11 5.38 -46.15
C GLY A 196 1.99 6.48 -46.75
N ARG A 197 2.76 6.18 -47.79
CA ARG A 197 2.95 7.16 -48.86
C ARG A 197 1.78 6.94 -49.81
N GLU A 198 0.82 7.85 -49.80
CA GLU A 198 -0.08 8.03 -50.94
C GLU A 198 0.45 9.17 -51.80
N GLU A 199 0.31 8.94 -53.09
CA GLU A 199 0.81 9.68 -54.25
C GLU A 199 0.15 11.04 -54.44
#